data_AF-A0A972WN36-F1
#
_entry.id   AF-A0A972WN36-F1
#
_cell.length_a   1.000
_cell.length_b   1.000
_cell.length_c   1.000
_cell.angle_alpha   90.00
_cell.angle_beta   90.00
_cell.angle_gamma   90.00
#
_symmetry.space_group_name_H-M   'P 1'
#
loop_
_entity.id
_entity.type
_entity.pdbx_description
1 polymer ?
#
loop_
_entity_poly.entity_id
_entity_poly.type
_entity_poly.pdbx_seq_one_letter_code
_entity_poly.pdbx_strand_id
1 'polypeptide(L)'
;MPHFPIVDSHVHLFDIDHLRYDWLSAAPQINRTHGLKEYNEACGQVVVDKIVFAEVDVAAGQHLDEARWVQSLAESDGRICGSVAHAPLTKGAAVEVDLEKLKEYPTVKGIRHLMQTQMDQGYCLEPGFLTALNLLPKYDFSFDLCVKHWGLTFAIELARRCPDVRFVLDHIGKPGIKHGLFEPWRQQLRELAKFPNVTCKVSGVITEADHRSWSAEQIKPYVDHTFACFGFKRAMYGSDWPVSVLTHDYPQWVQLLDEVLAGCSDEEQQDFYRNTAIEAYKLA
;
A
#
# COMPACT_ATOMS: atom_id res chain seq x y z
N MET A 1 14.38 2.38 16.77
CA MET A 1 14.72 2.36 15.33
C MET A 1 15.31 1.00 15.02
N PRO A 2 14.93 0.34 13.92
CA PRO A 2 15.57 -0.90 13.49
C PRO A 2 17.06 -0.66 13.27
N HIS A 3 17.89 -1.58 13.75
CA HIS A 3 19.35 -1.49 13.66
C HIS A 3 19.89 -2.00 12.31
N PHE A 4 19.00 -2.29 11.38
CA PHE A 4 19.26 -2.80 10.03
C PHE A 4 18.44 -2.00 9.01
N PRO A 5 18.84 -1.97 7.73
CA PRO A 5 18.09 -1.27 6.70
C PRO A 5 16.69 -1.89 6.48
N ILE A 6 15.67 -1.10 6.16
CA ILE A 6 14.30 -1.58 5.95
C ILE A 6 13.87 -1.57 4.48
N VAL A 7 12.77 -2.26 4.18
CA VAL A 7 12.02 -2.15 2.91
C VAL A 7 10.76 -1.34 3.17
N ASP A 8 10.65 -0.19 2.53
CA ASP A 8 9.41 0.58 2.54
C ASP A 8 8.48 0.11 1.43
N SER A 9 7.44 -0.65 1.78
CA SER A 9 6.54 -1.25 0.80
C SER A 9 5.44 -0.33 0.28
N HIS A 10 5.37 0.93 0.75
CA HIS A 10 4.30 1.84 0.36
C HIS A 10 4.77 3.30 0.39
N VAL A 11 5.30 3.76 -0.74
CA VAL A 11 5.74 5.14 -0.95
C VAL A 11 5.06 5.71 -2.17
N HIS A 12 4.60 6.95 -2.07
CA HIS A 12 4.16 7.76 -3.19
C HIS A 12 5.25 8.76 -3.53
N LEU A 13 5.73 8.75 -4.77
CA LEU A 13 6.56 9.81 -5.32
C LEU A 13 5.73 10.50 -6.40
N PHE A 14 5.80 11.81 -6.53
CA PHE A 14 5.09 12.48 -7.62
C PHE A 14 5.72 13.82 -7.96
N ASP A 15 5.71 14.14 -9.24
CA ASP A 15 6.14 15.43 -9.78
C ASP A 15 4.96 16.13 -10.45
N ILE A 16 4.47 17.19 -9.80
CA ILE A 16 3.28 17.94 -10.23
C ILE A 16 3.56 18.80 -11.47
N ASP A 17 4.84 19.04 -11.80
CA ASP A 17 5.22 19.72 -13.04
C ASP A 17 5.25 18.75 -14.24
N HIS A 18 5.25 17.43 -13.98
CA HIS A 18 5.34 16.39 -15.00
C HIS A 18 4.01 15.66 -15.27
N LEU A 19 3.29 15.30 -14.20
CA LEU A 19 2.02 14.57 -14.25
C LEU A 19 0.96 15.29 -13.43
N ARG A 20 -0.32 15.07 -13.77
CA ARG A 20 -1.44 15.73 -13.09
C ARG A 20 -2.03 14.81 -12.03
N TYR A 21 -2.25 15.34 -10.83
CA TYR A 21 -2.86 14.63 -9.70
C TYR A 21 -4.01 15.47 -9.14
N ASP A 22 -5.23 15.22 -9.62
CA ASP A 22 -6.38 16.10 -9.40
C ASP A 22 -6.77 16.20 -7.91
N TRP A 23 -6.55 15.11 -7.15
CA TRP A 23 -6.88 15.01 -5.73
C TRP A 23 -6.03 15.89 -4.80
N LEU A 24 -4.82 16.30 -5.23
CA LEU A 24 -3.92 17.15 -4.42
C LEU A 24 -4.51 18.52 -4.08
N SER A 25 -5.48 18.99 -4.86
CA SER A 25 -6.24 20.21 -4.56
C SER A 25 -6.95 20.15 -3.19
N ALA A 26 -7.34 18.95 -2.74
CA ALA A 26 -7.93 18.72 -1.42
C ALA A 26 -6.89 18.51 -0.30
N ALA A 27 -5.60 18.41 -0.64
CA ALA A 27 -4.50 18.17 0.29
C ALA A 27 -3.36 19.22 0.14
N PRO A 28 -3.64 20.51 0.40
CA PRO A 28 -2.71 21.60 0.09
C PRO A 28 -1.35 21.51 0.80
N GLN A 29 -1.25 20.77 1.91
CA GLN A 29 0.01 20.60 2.65
C GLN A 29 1.04 19.74 1.89
N ILE A 30 0.58 18.88 0.99
CA ILE A 30 1.41 17.98 0.19
C ILE A 30 1.26 18.25 -1.32
N ASN A 31 0.60 19.35 -1.69
CA ASN A 31 0.37 19.74 -3.09
C ASN A 31 1.61 20.43 -3.68
N ARG A 32 2.68 19.66 -3.83
CA ARG A 32 3.97 20.04 -4.42
C ARG A 32 4.70 18.77 -4.89
N THR A 33 5.79 18.92 -5.64
CA THR A 33 6.61 17.77 -6.03
C THR A 33 7.26 17.13 -4.79
N HIS A 34 7.15 15.79 -4.73
CA HIS A 34 7.67 14.92 -3.69
C HIS A 34 8.50 13.81 -4.35
N GLY A 35 9.81 14.04 -4.50
CA GLY A 35 10.74 13.11 -5.12
C GLY A 35 11.65 12.40 -4.12
N LEU A 36 12.65 11.68 -4.65
CA LEU A 36 13.62 10.92 -3.84
C LEU A 36 14.44 11.80 -2.89
N LYS A 37 14.68 13.07 -3.25
CA LYS A 37 15.39 14.01 -2.39
C LYS A 37 14.58 14.29 -1.13
N GLU A 38 13.31 14.71 -1.28
CA GLU A 38 12.41 15.00 -0.17
C GLU A 38 12.14 13.74 0.67
N TYR A 39 12.06 12.58 0.02
CA TYR A 39 11.93 11.28 0.70
C TYR A 39 13.14 10.99 1.60
N ASN A 40 14.37 11.16 1.08
CA ASN A 40 15.60 10.95 1.85
C ASN A 40 15.71 11.92 3.04
N GLU A 41 15.33 13.18 2.85
CA GLU A 41 15.27 14.17 3.93
C GLU A 41 14.26 13.76 5.00
N ALA A 42 13.09 13.26 4.59
CA ALA A 42 12.05 12.79 5.50
C ALA A 42 12.46 11.55 6.31
N CYS A 43 13.13 10.58 5.69
CA CYS A 43 13.61 9.36 6.37
C CYS A 43 14.53 9.66 7.56
N GLY A 44 15.28 10.78 7.53
CA GLY A 44 16.19 11.16 8.61
C GLY A 44 17.25 10.09 8.86
N GLN A 45 17.21 9.46 10.06
CA GLN A 45 18.15 8.40 10.45
C GLN A 45 17.72 7.00 10.02
N VAL A 46 16.50 6.84 9.47
CA VAL A 46 16.02 5.53 9.02
C VAL A 46 16.76 5.15 7.74
N VAL A 47 17.42 4.00 7.75
CA VAL A 47 18.09 3.49 6.54
C VAL A 47 17.09 2.67 5.74
N VAL A 48 16.70 3.17 4.57
CA VAL A 48 15.83 2.46 3.62
C VAL A 48 16.67 1.89 2.49
N ASP A 49 16.62 0.57 2.32
CA ASP A 49 17.38 -0.19 1.32
C ASP A 49 16.54 -0.51 0.07
N LYS A 50 15.22 -0.68 0.23
CA LYS A 50 14.30 -0.93 -0.89
C LYS A 50 13.02 -0.14 -0.71
N ILE A 51 12.43 0.26 -1.83
CA ILE A 51 11.21 1.06 -1.96
C ILE A 51 10.29 0.33 -2.93
N VAL A 52 9.03 0.18 -2.54
CA VAL A 52 7.92 -0.15 -3.44
C VAL A 52 7.08 1.11 -3.62
N PHE A 53 7.11 1.64 -4.84
CA PHE A 53 6.26 2.74 -5.24
C PHE A 53 4.80 2.28 -5.32
N ALA A 54 3.84 3.11 -4.91
CA ALA A 54 2.42 2.91 -5.17
C ALA A 54 1.85 4.09 -5.97
N GLU A 55 1.07 3.78 -7.02
CA GLU A 55 0.41 4.77 -7.90
C GLU A 55 -0.33 5.86 -7.12
N VAL A 56 -0.33 7.09 -7.64
CA VAL A 56 -0.74 8.27 -6.85
C VAL A 56 -2.06 8.86 -7.37
N ASP A 57 -2.98 8.04 -7.89
CA ASP A 57 -4.23 8.48 -8.51
C ASP A 57 -3.98 9.55 -9.59
N VAL A 58 -2.99 9.29 -10.44
CA VAL A 58 -2.66 10.16 -11.57
C VAL A 58 -3.89 10.35 -12.46
N ALA A 59 -4.00 11.52 -13.08
CA ALA A 59 -5.15 11.86 -13.89
C ALA A 59 -5.46 10.81 -14.96
N ALA A 60 -6.75 10.61 -15.23
CA ALA A 60 -7.23 9.58 -16.13
C ALA A 60 -6.51 9.58 -17.48
N GLY A 61 -5.98 8.42 -17.86
CA GLY A 61 -5.22 8.21 -19.10
C GLY A 61 -3.70 8.38 -18.97
N GLN A 62 -3.19 8.84 -17.82
CA GLN A 62 -1.75 9.00 -17.58
C GLN A 62 -1.11 7.84 -16.80
N HIS A 63 -1.83 6.75 -16.52
CA HIS A 63 -1.34 5.62 -15.71
C HIS A 63 -0.09 4.93 -16.29
N LEU A 64 -0.01 4.83 -17.62
CA LEU A 64 1.21 4.31 -18.29
C LEU A 64 2.36 5.32 -18.25
N ASP A 65 2.05 6.63 -18.26
CA ASP A 65 3.07 7.67 -18.13
C ASP A 65 3.66 7.69 -16.72
N GLU A 66 2.84 7.50 -15.68
CA GLU A 66 3.29 7.35 -14.30
C GLU A 66 4.19 6.11 -14.15
N ALA A 67 3.76 4.95 -14.65
CA ALA A 67 4.59 3.74 -14.62
C ALA A 67 5.95 3.93 -15.33
N ARG A 68 5.95 4.59 -16.49
CA ARG A 68 7.19 4.92 -17.23
C ARG A 68 8.07 5.88 -16.44
N TRP A 69 7.49 6.89 -15.80
CA TRP A 69 8.23 7.85 -14.99
C TRP A 69 8.87 7.16 -13.77
N VAL A 70 8.13 6.31 -13.06
CA VAL A 70 8.66 5.53 -11.93
C VAL A 70 9.79 4.60 -12.38
N GLN A 71 9.66 3.96 -13.54
CA GLN A 71 10.75 3.16 -14.11
C GLN A 71 12.02 4.01 -14.32
N SER A 72 11.90 5.25 -14.80
CA SER A 72 13.07 6.14 -14.96
C SER A 72 13.70 6.58 -13.63
N LEU A 73 12.89 6.68 -12.56
CA LEU A 73 13.41 6.92 -11.21
C LEU A 73 14.20 5.71 -10.70
N ALA A 74 13.72 4.49 -10.95
CA ALA A 74 14.41 3.26 -10.57
C ALA A 74 15.74 3.04 -11.30
N GLU A 75 15.85 3.52 -12.54
CA GLU A 75 17.12 3.55 -13.28
C GLU A 75 18.15 4.51 -12.64
N SER A 76 17.67 5.54 -11.94
CA SER A 76 18.52 6.52 -11.25
C SER A 76 18.83 6.14 -9.80
N ASP A 77 17.91 5.44 -9.12
CA ASP A 77 18.04 4.98 -7.74
C ASP A 77 17.51 3.55 -7.61
N GLY A 78 18.43 2.60 -7.53
CA GLY A 78 18.13 1.17 -7.47
C GLY A 78 17.37 0.73 -6.21
N ARG A 79 17.16 1.61 -5.22
CA ARG A 79 16.25 1.31 -4.10
C ARG A 79 14.82 1.15 -4.58
N ILE A 80 14.39 1.84 -5.65
CA ILE A 80 13.06 1.62 -6.23
C ILE A 80 13.11 0.32 -7.04
N CYS A 81 12.89 -0.79 -6.37
CA CYS A 81 12.96 -2.13 -6.96
C CYS A 81 11.58 -2.78 -7.17
N GLY A 82 10.51 -2.07 -6.79
CA GLY A 82 9.13 -2.48 -7.03
C GLY A 82 8.22 -1.27 -7.23
N SER A 83 7.15 -1.46 -8.01
CA SER A 83 6.07 -0.50 -8.17
C SER A 83 4.73 -1.21 -8.29
N VAL A 84 3.70 -0.56 -7.76
CA VAL A 84 2.30 -0.94 -7.89
C VAL A 84 1.63 0.12 -8.75
N ALA A 85 1.38 -0.21 -10.01
CA ALA A 85 0.88 0.72 -11.00
C ALA A 85 -0.65 0.75 -11.05
N HIS A 86 -1.22 1.83 -11.58
CA HIS A 86 -2.65 1.84 -11.88
C HIS A 86 -2.96 1.03 -13.14
N ALA A 87 -4.03 0.23 -13.10
CA ALA A 87 -4.70 -0.26 -14.31
C ALA A 87 -6.23 -0.13 -14.18
N PRO A 88 -6.93 0.27 -15.26
CA PRO A 88 -8.36 0.49 -15.24
C PRO A 88 -9.13 -0.85 -15.35
N LEU A 89 -9.15 -1.64 -14.28
CA LEU A 89 -9.78 -2.97 -14.22
C LEU A 89 -11.29 -2.97 -14.56
N THR A 90 -11.95 -1.82 -14.48
CA THR A 90 -13.34 -1.64 -14.92
C THR A 90 -13.54 -1.85 -16.43
N LYS A 91 -12.46 -1.85 -17.23
CA LYS A 91 -12.49 -2.24 -18.66
C LYS A 91 -12.75 -3.73 -18.88
N GLY A 92 -12.76 -4.55 -17.82
CA GLY A 92 -12.85 -5.99 -17.95
C GLY A 92 -11.69 -6.58 -18.76
N ALA A 93 -11.97 -7.55 -19.63
CA ALA A 93 -10.92 -8.19 -20.43
C ALA A 93 -10.10 -7.21 -21.29
N ALA A 94 -10.66 -6.05 -21.67
CA ALA A 94 -9.94 -5.05 -22.45
C ALA A 94 -8.78 -4.36 -21.69
N VAL A 95 -8.67 -4.55 -20.37
CA VAL A 95 -7.52 -4.08 -19.58
C VAL A 95 -6.22 -4.80 -19.95
N GLU A 96 -6.28 -5.95 -20.61
CA GLU A 96 -5.10 -6.76 -20.93
C GLU A 96 -4.05 -5.97 -21.73
N VAL A 97 -4.50 -5.05 -22.60
CA VAL A 97 -3.62 -4.14 -23.36
C VAL A 97 -2.83 -3.20 -22.44
N ASP A 98 -3.42 -2.76 -21.33
CA ASP A 98 -2.72 -1.95 -20.31
C ASP A 98 -1.72 -2.83 -19.54
N LEU A 99 -2.12 -4.06 -19.17
CA LEU A 99 -1.25 -5.01 -18.43
C LEU A 99 -0.01 -5.44 -19.25
N GLU A 100 -0.17 -5.67 -20.56
CA GLU A 100 0.94 -6.00 -21.46
C GLU A 100 2.00 -4.90 -21.48
N LYS A 101 1.58 -3.65 -21.59
CA LYS A 101 2.48 -2.50 -21.56
C LYS A 101 3.14 -2.31 -20.20
N LEU A 102 2.37 -2.46 -19.12
CA LEU A 102 2.91 -2.37 -17.75
C LEU A 102 3.97 -3.44 -17.49
N LYS A 103 3.84 -4.63 -18.09
CA LYS A 103 4.81 -5.71 -17.96
C LYS A 103 6.17 -5.41 -18.59
N GLU A 104 6.24 -4.46 -19.52
CA GLU A 104 7.51 -4.01 -20.10
C GLU A 104 8.38 -3.26 -19.08
N TYR A 105 7.82 -2.78 -17.97
CA TYR A 105 8.55 -2.12 -16.88
C TYR A 105 8.91 -3.13 -15.78
N PRO A 106 10.20 -3.51 -15.61
CA PRO A 106 10.59 -4.54 -14.63
C PRO A 106 10.27 -4.20 -13.18
N THR A 107 10.13 -2.90 -12.88
CA THR A 107 9.71 -2.41 -11.56
C THR A 107 8.26 -2.78 -11.24
N VAL A 108 7.36 -2.92 -12.23
CA VAL A 108 5.94 -3.20 -11.94
C VAL A 108 5.79 -4.62 -11.39
N LYS A 109 5.34 -4.71 -10.14
CA LYS A 109 5.10 -5.96 -9.40
C LYS A 109 3.63 -6.16 -9.02
N GLY A 110 2.82 -5.11 -9.14
CA GLY A 110 1.43 -5.13 -8.74
C GLY A 110 0.60 -4.08 -9.45
N ILE A 111 -0.71 -4.24 -9.33
CA ILE A 111 -1.72 -3.30 -9.80
C ILE A 111 -2.52 -2.78 -8.61
N ARG A 112 -2.81 -1.48 -8.61
CA ARG A 112 -3.76 -0.87 -7.67
C ARG A 112 -4.88 -0.19 -8.44
N HIS A 113 -6.07 -0.26 -7.87
CA HIS A 113 -7.23 0.49 -8.31
C HIS A 113 -7.91 1.04 -7.06
N LEU A 114 -8.00 2.35 -6.91
CA LEU A 114 -8.53 3.00 -5.70
C LEU A 114 -10.03 2.75 -5.52
N MET A 115 -10.36 1.66 -4.86
CA MET A 115 -11.74 1.31 -4.50
C MET A 115 -12.29 2.28 -3.44
N GLN A 116 -11.44 2.79 -2.55
CA GLN A 116 -11.84 3.69 -1.46
C GLN A 116 -12.58 4.97 -1.88
N THR A 117 -12.42 5.42 -3.13
CA THR A 117 -13.06 6.64 -3.65
C THR A 117 -14.42 6.38 -4.29
N GLN A 118 -14.79 5.11 -4.48
CA GLN A 118 -16.02 4.73 -5.17
C GLN A 118 -17.23 4.78 -4.23
N MET A 119 -18.35 5.31 -4.72
CA MET A 119 -19.59 5.37 -3.93
C MET A 119 -20.20 3.99 -3.71
N ASP A 120 -20.30 3.18 -4.78
CA ASP A 120 -20.71 1.79 -4.70
C ASP A 120 -19.49 0.90 -4.66
N GLN A 121 -19.23 0.27 -3.51
CA GLN A 121 -18.11 -0.67 -3.34
C GLN A 121 -18.36 -2.02 -4.02
N GLY A 122 -19.61 -2.34 -4.37
CA GLY A 122 -19.98 -3.61 -5.01
C GLY A 122 -19.51 -3.76 -6.46
N TYR A 123 -19.14 -2.66 -7.13
CA TYR A 123 -18.68 -2.65 -8.51
C TYR A 123 -17.50 -3.61 -8.77
N CYS A 124 -16.63 -3.81 -7.76
CA CYS A 124 -15.48 -4.71 -7.89
C CYS A 124 -15.87 -6.19 -8.02
N LEU A 125 -17.12 -6.54 -7.67
CA LEU A 125 -17.66 -7.89 -7.80
C LEU A 125 -18.41 -8.11 -9.11
N GLU A 126 -18.49 -7.09 -9.98
CA GLU A 126 -19.07 -7.24 -11.30
C GLU A 126 -18.24 -8.18 -12.17
N PRO A 127 -18.87 -8.94 -13.10
CA PRO A 127 -18.16 -9.92 -13.92
C PRO A 127 -16.96 -9.36 -14.69
N GLY A 128 -17.07 -8.11 -15.18
CA GLY A 128 -15.99 -7.42 -15.87
C GLY A 128 -14.77 -7.23 -14.97
N PHE A 129 -14.95 -6.64 -13.79
CA PHE A 129 -13.86 -6.41 -12.84
C PHE A 129 -13.21 -7.73 -12.41
N LEU A 130 -14.01 -8.77 -12.11
CA LEU A 130 -13.49 -10.09 -11.76
C LEU A 130 -12.70 -10.73 -12.92
N THR A 131 -13.12 -10.52 -14.17
CA THR A 131 -12.39 -10.97 -15.36
C THR A 131 -11.04 -10.29 -15.45
N ALA A 132 -11.00 -8.97 -15.31
CA ALA A 132 -9.77 -8.18 -15.30
C ALA A 132 -8.81 -8.61 -14.18
N LEU A 133 -9.32 -8.80 -12.96
CA LEU A 133 -8.54 -9.18 -11.80
C LEU A 133 -7.89 -10.57 -11.96
N ASN A 134 -8.61 -11.52 -12.56
CA ASN A 134 -8.09 -12.86 -12.83
C ASN A 134 -7.06 -12.91 -13.99
N LEU A 135 -6.80 -11.80 -14.69
CA LEU A 135 -5.69 -11.71 -15.65
C LEU A 135 -4.34 -11.45 -14.95
N LEU A 136 -4.34 -10.84 -13.76
CA LEU A 136 -3.10 -10.43 -13.09
C LEU A 136 -2.09 -11.56 -12.85
N PRO A 137 -2.49 -12.81 -12.49
CA PRO A 137 -1.56 -13.92 -12.32
C PRO A 137 -0.77 -14.25 -13.59
N LYS A 138 -1.35 -14.07 -14.79
CA LYS A 138 -0.65 -14.27 -16.08
C LYS A 138 0.58 -13.38 -16.21
N TYR A 139 0.53 -12.17 -15.64
CA TYR A 139 1.60 -11.18 -15.67
C TYR A 139 2.48 -11.21 -14.42
N ASP A 140 2.17 -12.10 -13.48
CA ASP A 140 2.77 -12.16 -12.15
C ASP A 140 2.64 -10.85 -11.37
N PHE A 141 1.49 -10.20 -11.47
CA PHE A 141 1.17 -8.99 -10.70
C PHE A 141 0.33 -9.31 -9.47
N SER A 142 0.62 -8.66 -8.35
CA SER A 142 -0.30 -8.58 -7.21
C SER A 142 -1.46 -7.61 -7.48
N PHE A 143 -2.48 -7.64 -6.63
CA PHE A 143 -3.49 -6.60 -6.52
C PHE A 143 -3.45 -5.97 -5.13
N ASP A 144 -3.19 -4.66 -5.08
CA ASP A 144 -3.22 -3.89 -3.83
C ASP A 144 -4.65 -3.40 -3.55
N LEU A 145 -5.22 -3.91 -2.45
CA LEU A 145 -6.59 -3.64 -2.00
C LEU A 145 -6.63 -2.33 -1.21
N CYS A 146 -6.80 -1.19 -1.90
CA CYS A 146 -7.00 0.10 -1.26
C CYS A 146 -8.49 0.38 -0.99
N VAL A 147 -8.96 -0.08 0.16
CA VAL A 147 -10.34 0.05 0.65
C VAL A 147 -10.39 0.79 1.99
N LYS A 148 -11.54 1.40 2.28
CA LYS A 148 -11.89 1.84 3.64
C LYS A 148 -12.49 0.68 4.42
N HIS A 149 -12.56 0.78 5.76
CA HIS A 149 -13.07 -0.31 6.59
C HIS A 149 -14.48 -0.79 6.22
N TRP A 150 -15.36 0.08 5.72
CA TRP A 150 -16.68 -0.31 5.23
C TRP A 150 -16.65 -1.12 3.91
N GLY A 151 -15.53 -1.09 3.18
CA GLY A 151 -15.28 -1.85 1.95
C GLY A 151 -14.66 -3.24 2.19
N LEU A 152 -14.24 -3.57 3.43
CA LEU A 152 -13.55 -4.83 3.74
C LEU A 152 -14.38 -6.08 3.40
N THR A 153 -15.71 -6.02 3.52
CA THR A 153 -16.59 -7.11 3.06
C THR A 153 -16.39 -7.43 1.59
N PHE A 154 -16.18 -6.44 0.73
CA PHE A 154 -15.96 -6.65 -0.70
C PHE A 154 -14.54 -7.18 -0.97
N ALA A 155 -13.54 -6.70 -0.23
CA ALA A 155 -12.19 -7.26 -0.27
C ALA A 155 -12.16 -8.77 0.08
N ILE A 156 -12.94 -9.18 1.09
CA ILE A 156 -13.12 -10.59 1.45
C ILE A 156 -13.75 -11.39 0.30
N GLU A 157 -14.78 -10.84 -0.36
CA GLU A 157 -15.41 -11.49 -1.51
C GLU A 157 -14.45 -11.61 -2.70
N LEU A 158 -13.62 -10.59 -2.97
CA LEU A 158 -12.59 -10.64 -4.01
C LEU A 158 -11.57 -11.76 -3.71
N ALA A 159 -11.02 -11.80 -2.50
CA ALA A 159 -10.07 -12.83 -2.09
C ALA A 159 -10.66 -14.24 -2.23
N ARG A 160 -11.96 -14.41 -1.92
CA ARG A 160 -12.67 -15.69 -2.08
C ARG A 160 -12.87 -16.08 -3.53
N ARG A 161 -13.21 -15.13 -4.41
CA ARG A 161 -13.57 -15.39 -5.82
C ARG A 161 -12.37 -15.46 -6.75
N CYS A 162 -11.23 -14.93 -6.33
CA CYS A 162 -9.99 -14.87 -7.11
C CYS A 162 -8.82 -15.50 -6.33
N PRO A 163 -8.88 -16.81 -6.01
CA PRO A 163 -7.89 -17.46 -5.15
C PRO A 163 -6.46 -17.48 -5.73
N ASP A 164 -6.32 -17.36 -7.04
CA ASP A 164 -5.02 -17.35 -7.74
C ASP A 164 -4.37 -15.96 -7.77
N VAL A 165 -5.10 -14.91 -7.36
CA VAL A 165 -4.58 -13.54 -7.30
C VAL A 165 -3.86 -13.33 -5.97
N ARG A 166 -2.64 -12.79 -6.04
CA ARG A 166 -1.91 -12.33 -4.84
C ARG A 166 -2.45 -10.98 -4.42
N PHE A 167 -3.00 -10.89 -3.22
CA PHE A 167 -3.56 -9.66 -2.69
C PHE A 167 -2.64 -9.04 -1.62
N VAL A 168 -2.57 -7.72 -1.62
CA VAL A 168 -1.92 -6.94 -0.57
C VAL A 168 -2.93 -5.93 -0.04
N LEU A 169 -3.37 -6.09 1.21
CA LEU A 169 -4.25 -5.12 1.87
C LEU A 169 -3.47 -3.85 2.21
N ASP A 170 -3.90 -2.73 1.66
CA ASP A 170 -3.33 -1.43 1.97
C ASP A 170 -3.82 -0.92 3.34
N HIS A 171 -2.90 -0.30 4.08
CA HIS A 171 -3.16 0.46 5.31
C HIS A 171 -4.06 -0.25 6.33
N ILE A 172 -3.82 -1.54 6.56
CA ILE A 172 -4.62 -2.40 7.46
C ILE A 172 -6.14 -2.35 7.19
N GLY A 173 -6.57 -1.97 5.98
CA GLY A 173 -7.99 -1.79 5.64
C GLY A 173 -8.63 -0.53 6.24
N LYS A 174 -7.83 0.49 6.59
CA LYS A 174 -8.23 1.83 7.02
C LYS A 174 -9.38 1.86 8.05
N PRO A 175 -9.13 1.35 9.28
CA PRO A 175 -10.09 1.38 10.38
C PRO A 175 -10.58 2.79 10.71
N GLY A 176 -11.78 2.92 11.28
CA GLY A 176 -12.35 4.20 11.68
C GLY A 176 -11.77 4.74 12.99
N ILE A 177 -10.44 4.88 13.07
CA ILE A 177 -9.71 5.20 14.32
C ILE A 177 -10.15 6.53 14.91
N LYS A 178 -10.33 7.57 14.08
CA LYS A 178 -10.82 8.89 14.50
C LYS A 178 -12.10 8.82 15.32
N HIS A 179 -12.97 7.86 15.03
CA HIS A 179 -14.25 7.67 15.70
C HIS A 179 -14.22 6.53 16.74
N GLY A 180 -13.05 5.95 17.02
CA GLY A 180 -12.91 4.83 17.95
C GLY A 180 -13.55 3.53 17.46
N LEU A 181 -13.76 3.38 16.15
CA LEU A 181 -14.43 2.20 15.58
C LEU A 181 -13.48 1.02 15.44
N PHE A 182 -13.64 0.02 16.31
CA PHE A 182 -12.87 -1.22 16.25
C PHE A 182 -13.62 -2.35 15.52
N GLU A 183 -14.94 -2.42 15.66
CA GLU A 183 -15.80 -3.33 14.91
C GLU A 183 -16.59 -2.55 13.84
N PRO A 184 -16.94 -3.15 12.69
CA PRO A 184 -16.68 -4.55 12.29
C PRO A 184 -15.28 -4.80 11.71
N TRP A 185 -14.43 -3.78 11.65
CA TRP A 185 -13.07 -3.86 11.08
C TRP A 185 -12.27 -5.03 11.66
N ARG A 186 -12.26 -5.19 12.98
CA ARG A 186 -11.51 -6.24 13.67
C ARG A 186 -11.96 -7.64 13.21
N GLN A 187 -13.26 -7.91 13.20
CA GLN A 187 -13.78 -9.18 12.71
C GLN A 187 -13.46 -9.39 11.23
N GLN A 188 -13.68 -8.39 10.39
CA GLN A 188 -13.47 -8.50 8.94
C GLN A 188 -11.99 -8.67 8.57
N LEU A 189 -11.09 -7.98 9.27
CA LEU A 189 -9.64 -8.17 9.08
C LEU A 189 -9.23 -9.61 9.41
N ARG A 190 -9.78 -10.19 10.50
CA ARG A 190 -9.55 -11.59 10.85
C ARG A 190 -10.09 -12.54 9.79
N GLU A 191 -11.27 -12.28 9.26
CA GLU A 191 -11.84 -13.09 8.18
C GLU A 191 -11.00 -13.01 6.91
N LEU A 192 -10.54 -11.82 6.52
CA LEU A 192 -9.66 -11.62 5.37
C LEU A 192 -8.30 -12.32 5.55
N ALA A 193 -7.75 -12.31 6.77
CA ALA A 193 -6.47 -12.96 7.06
C ALA A 193 -6.50 -14.50 6.95
N LYS A 194 -7.69 -15.12 6.87
CA LYS A 194 -7.84 -16.56 6.62
C LYS A 194 -7.42 -16.97 5.20
N PHE A 195 -7.40 -16.03 4.26
CA PHE A 195 -6.99 -16.28 2.88
C PHE A 195 -5.46 -16.26 2.80
N PRO A 196 -4.80 -17.37 2.41
CA PRO A 196 -3.35 -17.46 2.41
C PRO A 196 -2.69 -16.59 1.32
N ASN A 197 -3.45 -16.23 0.27
CA ASN A 197 -3.04 -15.34 -0.81
C ASN A 197 -3.17 -13.84 -0.45
N VAL A 198 -3.49 -13.49 0.80
CA VAL A 198 -3.58 -12.09 1.26
C VAL A 198 -2.46 -11.79 2.25
N THR A 199 -1.71 -10.73 1.95
CA THR A 199 -0.77 -10.05 2.85
C THR A 199 -1.31 -8.67 3.23
N CYS A 200 -0.70 -7.99 4.20
CA CYS A 200 -1.18 -6.72 4.74
C CYS A 200 -0.03 -5.74 4.95
N LYS A 201 -0.21 -4.50 4.51
CA LYS A 201 0.67 -3.38 4.83
C LYS A 201 0.24 -2.74 6.14
N VAL A 202 1.19 -2.60 7.06
CA VAL A 202 1.08 -1.76 8.25
C VAL A 202 1.64 -0.40 7.89
N SER A 203 0.78 0.41 7.27
CA SER A 203 1.08 1.74 6.72
C SER A 203 -0.14 2.64 6.88
N GLY A 204 0.01 3.97 6.79
CA GLY A 204 -1.12 4.91 6.77
C GLY A 204 -2.12 4.75 7.94
N VAL A 205 -1.67 4.23 9.08
CA VAL A 205 -2.59 3.92 10.20
C VAL A 205 -2.97 5.20 10.94
N ILE A 206 -1.99 6.04 11.25
CA ILE A 206 -2.19 7.30 11.99
C ILE A 206 -3.03 8.30 11.19
N THR A 207 -2.96 8.28 9.85
CA THR A 207 -3.77 9.16 8.98
C THR A 207 -5.26 8.87 9.04
N GLU A 208 -5.67 7.72 9.59
CA GLU A 208 -7.08 7.37 9.87
C GLU A 208 -7.55 7.79 11.28
N ALA A 209 -6.63 8.27 12.12
CA ALA A 209 -6.93 8.88 13.42
C ALA A 209 -7.25 10.38 13.25
N ASP A 210 -7.45 11.09 14.37
CA ASP A 210 -7.52 12.55 14.31
C ASP A 210 -6.13 13.13 14.01
N HIS A 211 -6.04 13.96 12.96
CA HIS A 211 -4.75 14.46 12.47
C HIS A 211 -4.01 15.36 13.45
N ARG A 212 -4.69 15.91 14.46
CA ARG A 212 -4.10 16.87 15.42
C ARG A 212 -3.90 16.29 16.81
N SER A 213 -4.66 15.26 17.18
CA SER A 213 -4.71 14.78 18.56
C SER A 213 -4.69 13.26 18.71
N TRP A 214 -4.14 12.55 17.72
CA TRP A 214 -3.88 11.11 17.86
C TRP A 214 -2.88 10.84 18.99
N SER A 215 -2.92 9.62 19.56
CA SER A 215 -1.92 9.15 20.53
C SER A 215 -1.47 7.72 20.20
N ALA A 216 -0.28 7.34 20.65
CA ALA A 216 0.23 5.99 20.41
C ALA A 216 -0.70 4.92 21.01
N GLU A 217 -1.27 5.15 22.20
CA GLU A 217 -2.20 4.24 22.87
C GLU A 217 -3.48 4.00 22.05
N GLN A 218 -3.91 4.98 21.26
CA GLN A 218 -5.06 4.83 20.36
C GLN A 218 -4.71 3.95 19.15
N ILE A 219 -3.47 4.01 18.67
CA ILE A 219 -3.01 3.33 17.44
C ILE A 219 -2.63 1.88 17.71
N LYS A 220 -1.91 1.62 18.81
CA LYS A 220 -1.35 0.29 19.15
C LYS A 220 -2.37 -0.86 19.03
N PRO A 221 -3.62 -0.77 19.52
CA PRO A 221 -4.60 -1.86 19.41
C PRO A 221 -4.91 -2.30 17.98
N TYR A 222 -4.86 -1.39 17.00
CA TYR A 222 -5.12 -1.71 15.59
C TYR A 222 -3.90 -2.41 14.96
N VAL A 223 -2.69 -1.97 15.31
CA VAL A 223 -1.45 -2.61 14.86
C VAL A 223 -1.33 -4.02 15.47
N ASP A 224 -1.54 -4.15 16.78
CA ASP A 224 -1.49 -5.43 17.50
C ASP A 224 -2.48 -6.45 16.92
N HIS A 225 -3.72 -6.03 16.66
CA HIS A 225 -4.71 -6.92 16.06
C HIS A 225 -4.34 -7.32 14.62
N THR A 226 -3.68 -6.45 13.87
CA THR A 226 -3.16 -6.77 12.54
C THR A 226 -2.09 -7.86 12.61
N PHE A 227 -1.12 -7.73 13.52
CA PHE A 227 -0.11 -8.77 13.75
C PHE A 227 -0.73 -10.08 14.23
N ALA A 228 -1.72 -10.03 15.12
CA ALA A 228 -2.43 -11.22 15.58
C ALA A 228 -3.20 -11.94 14.46
N CYS A 229 -3.62 -11.23 13.41
CA CYS A 229 -4.35 -11.81 12.28
C CYS A 229 -3.43 -12.37 11.20
N PHE A 230 -2.42 -11.60 10.79
CA PHE A 230 -1.57 -11.95 9.64
C PHE A 230 -0.28 -12.67 10.05
N GLY A 231 0.25 -12.38 11.23
CA GLY A 231 1.61 -12.73 11.64
C GLY A 231 2.67 -11.92 10.88
N PHE A 232 3.92 -11.99 11.33
CA PHE A 232 5.02 -11.19 10.76
C PHE A 232 5.42 -11.58 9.34
N LYS A 233 5.12 -12.82 8.91
CA LYS A 233 5.35 -13.32 7.54
C LYS A 233 4.30 -12.89 6.51
N ARG A 234 3.24 -12.19 6.94
CA ARG A 234 2.21 -11.64 6.04
C ARG A 234 1.83 -10.20 6.37
N ALA A 235 2.45 -9.59 7.38
CA ALA A 235 2.39 -8.17 7.66
C ALA A 235 3.71 -7.52 7.24
N MET A 236 3.66 -6.41 6.51
CA MET A 236 4.86 -5.70 6.03
C MET A 236 4.80 -4.21 6.35
N TYR A 237 5.97 -3.62 6.61
CA TYR A 237 6.10 -2.18 6.85
C TYR A 237 5.83 -1.36 5.58
N GLY A 238 5.15 -0.22 5.72
CA GLY A 238 5.15 0.85 4.73
C GLY A 238 4.93 2.22 5.38
N SER A 239 5.50 3.28 4.82
CA SER A 239 5.42 4.62 5.44
C SER A 239 4.19 5.42 5.03
N ASP A 240 3.59 5.12 3.87
CA ASP A 240 2.55 5.97 3.27
C ASP A 240 3.05 7.41 2.99
N TRP A 241 4.38 7.59 2.85
CA TRP A 241 4.95 8.90 2.56
C TRP A 241 4.58 9.37 1.13
N PRO A 242 4.28 10.66 0.90
CA PRO A 242 4.27 11.78 1.83
C PRO A 242 2.90 12.01 2.49
N VAL A 243 1.90 11.16 2.24
CA VAL A 243 0.55 11.30 2.85
C VAL A 243 0.63 11.26 4.37
N SER A 244 1.53 10.43 4.93
CA SER A 244 1.78 10.35 6.37
C SER A 244 2.12 11.70 7.03
N VAL A 245 2.76 12.62 6.30
CA VAL A 245 3.16 13.96 6.76
C VAL A 245 1.97 14.80 7.22
N LEU A 246 0.75 14.47 6.78
CA LEU A 246 -0.48 15.10 7.28
C LEU A 246 -0.72 14.90 8.78
N THR A 247 -0.03 13.93 9.40
CA THR A 247 -0.24 13.56 10.81
C THR A 247 1.03 13.34 11.62
N HIS A 248 2.10 12.85 11.02
CA HIS A 248 3.35 12.50 11.69
C HIS A 248 4.53 12.53 10.71
N ASP A 249 5.75 12.63 11.22
CA ASP A 249 6.96 12.47 10.40
C ASP A 249 7.34 11.00 10.20
N TYR A 250 8.24 10.73 9.26
CA TYR A 250 8.64 9.37 8.91
C TYR A 250 9.27 8.63 10.11
N PRO A 251 10.26 9.20 10.85
CA PRO A 251 10.83 8.52 12.01
C PRO A 251 9.83 8.22 13.13
N GLN A 252 8.84 9.09 13.37
CA GLN A 252 7.79 8.87 14.37
C GLN A 252 7.00 7.58 14.10
N TRP A 253 6.72 7.26 12.83
CA TRP A 253 6.03 6.02 12.50
C TRP A 253 6.86 4.79 12.87
N VAL A 254 8.13 4.80 12.48
CA VAL A 254 9.07 3.71 12.77
C VAL A 254 9.28 3.54 14.27
N GLN A 255 9.39 4.64 15.02
CA GLN A 255 9.51 4.60 16.48
C GLN A 255 8.28 3.95 17.14
N LEU A 256 7.07 4.31 16.71
CA LEU A 256 5.85 3.71 17.24
C LEU A 256 5.81 2.20 16.97
N LEU A 257 6.16 1.77 15.76
CA LEU A 257 6.21 0.36 15.41
C LEU A 257 7.27 -0.40 16.20
N ASP A 258 8.44 0.19 16.44
CA ASP A 258 9.47 -0.44 17.28
C ASP A 258 9.04 -0.59 18.73
N GLU A 259 8.25 0.34 19.27
CA GLU A 259 7.66 0.18 20.60
C GLU A 259 6.67 -1.00 20.64
N VAL A 260 5.90 -1.19 19.57
CA VAL A 260 4.98 -2.33 19.44
C VAL A 260 5.76 -3.65 19.32
N LEU A 261 6.88 -3.62 18.61
CA LEU A 261 7.72 -4.79 18.32
C LEU A 261 8.79 -5.07 19.39
N ALA A 262 8.82 -4.32 20.50
CA ALA A 262 9.89 -4.42 21.50
C ALA A 262 10.06 -5.81 22.13
N GLY A 263 9.02 -6.65 22.11
CA GLY A 263 9.05 -8.04 22.57
C GLY A 263 9.30 -9.08 21.48
N CYS A 264 9.39 -8.68 20.22
CA CYS A 264 9.56 -9.57 19.07
C CYS A 264 11.03 -9.94 18.87
N SER A 265 11.26 -11.14 18.37
CA SER A 265 12.60 -11.61 17.98
C SER A 265 13.15 -10.83 16.79
N ASP A 266 14.47 -10.88 16.60
CA ASP A 266 15.12 -10.28 15.42
C ASP A 266 14.56 -10.88 14.11
N GLU A 267 14.23 -12.17 14.07
CA GLU A 267 13.62 -12.81 12.89
C GLU A 267 12.24 -12.20 12.57
N GLU A 268 11.38 -12.03 13.58
CA GLU A 268 10.05 -11.42 13.39
C GLU A 268 10.15 -9.96 12.93
N GLN A 269 11.10 -9.20 13.48
CA GLN A 269 11.35 -7.83 13.04
C GLN A 269 11.88 -7.79 11.60
N GLN A 270 12.77 -8.71 11.21
CA GLN A 270 13.27 -8.83 9.84
C GLN A 270 12.15 -9.23 8.87
N ASP A 271 11.26 -10.14 9.27
CA ASP A 271 10.10 -10.52 8.47
C ASP A 271 9.19 -9.32 8.20
N PHE A 272 8.86 -8.55 9.25
CA PHE A 272 8.00 -7.38 9.13
C PHE A 272 8.63 -6.23 8.33
N TYR A 273 9.86 -5.85 8.66
CA TYR A 273 10.53 -4.70 8.06
C TYR A 273 11.16 -4.99 6.70
N ARG A 274 11.32 -6.27 6.31
CA ARG A 274 11.98 -6.64 5.06
C ARG A 274 11.35 -7.82 4.33
N ASN A 275 11.42 -9.03 4.90
CA ASN A 275 11.26 -10.26 4.11
C ASN A 275 9.86 -10.38 3.51
N THR A 276 8.83 -10.02 4.27
CA THR A 276 7.44 -10.11 3.80
C THR A 276 7.19 -9.23 2.57
N ALA A 277 7.75 -8.02 2.52
CA ALA A 277 7.65 -7.17 1.33
C ALA A 277 8.43 -7.73 0.14
N ILE A 278 9.63 -8.26 0.39
CA ILE A 278 10.48 -8.88 -0.63
C ILE A 278 9.76 -10.07 -1.27
N GLU A 279 9.15 -10.95 -0.47
CA GLU A 279 8.40 -12.11 -0.94
C GLU A 279 7.10 -11.71 -1.64
N ALA A 280 6.31 -10.81 -1.04
CA ALA A 280 5.02 -10.41 -1.57
C ALA A 280 5.13 -9.76 -2.95
N TYR A 281 6.17 -8.94 -3.18
CA TYR A 281 6.41 -8.25 -4.45
C TYR A 281 7.49 -8.89 -5.32
N LYS A 282 8.11 -9.99 -4.88
CA LYS A 282 9.22 -10.66 -5.59
C LYS A 282 10.33 -9.67 -5.96
N LEU A 283 10.75 -8.89 -4.97
CA LEU A 283 11.80 -7.89 -5.13
C LEU A 283 13.16 -8.59 -5.34
N ALA A 284 13.98 -8.03 -6.23
CA ALA A 284 15.34 -8.49 -6.48
C ALA A 284 16.30 -8.03 -5.38
#